data_AF-A0A658NMI3-F1
#
_entry.id   AF-A0A658NMI3-F1
#
_cell.length_a   1.000
_cell.length_b   1.000
_cell.length_c   1.000
_cell.angle_alpha   90.00
_cell.angle_beta   90.00
_cell.angle_gamma   90.00
#
_symmetry.space_group_name_H-M   'P 1'
#
loop_
_entity.id
_entity.type
_entity.pdbx_description
1 polymer ?
#
loop_
_entity_poly.entity_id
_entity_poly.type
_entity_poly.pdbx_seq_one_letter_code
_entity_poly.pdbx_strand_id
1 'polypeptide(L)'
;LDRRSTFAAEVCGCQVEIGAAGAMGAAAVVEAAGGTALQACDAAATVFQNIMGSVCDLVQGIVEIPCHSRNAALASMAFLCADM
;
A
#
# COMPACT_ATOMS: atom_id res chain seq x y z
N LEU A 1 14.72 16.61 8.07
CA LEU A 1 13.48 16.47 7.25
C LEU A 1 12.64 15.28 7.70
N ASP A 2 13.22 14.21 8.27
CA ASP A 2 12.45 13.02 8.73
C ASP A 2 11.54 13.27 9.96
N ARG A 3 11.79 14.32 10.75
CA ARG A 3 11.07 14.59 12.02
C ARG A 3 9.59 14.95 11.87
N ARG A 4 9.06 15.06 10.64
CA ARG A 4 7.64 15.39 10.38
C ARG A 4 6.92 14.33 9.55
N SER A 5 7.55 13.84 8.48
CA SER A 5 7.03 12.75 7.64
C SER A 5 8.14 12.23 6.73
N THR A 6 8.11 10.93 6.44
CA THR A 6 8.99 10.28 5.47
C THR A 6 8.29 9.05 4.86
N PHE A 7 8.66 8.71 3.63
CA PHE A 7 8.26 7.48 2.94
C PHE A 7 9.38 6.42 2.92
N ALA A 8 10.47 6.70 3.63
CA ALA A 8 11.59 5.79 3.81
C ALA A 8 11.15 4.53 4.58
N ALA A 9 11.17 3.36 3.94
CA ALA A 9 10.77 2.13 4.62
C ALA A 9 11.73 1.71 5.73
N GLU A 10 12.99 2.15 5.71
CA GLU A 10 13.92 1.91 6.81
C GLU A 10 13.51 2.62 8.11
N VAL A 11 12.66 3.66 8.02
CA VAL A 11 12.16 4.42 9.17
C VAL A 11 10.71 4.05 9.51
N CYS A 12 9.85 3.91 8.50
CA CYS A 12 8.41 3.76 8.69
C CYS A 12 7.84 2.41 8.27
N GLY A 13 8.71 1.46 7.85
CA GLY A 13 8.31 0.13 7.41
C GLY A 13 7.75 0.08 5.99
N CYS A 14 7.42 -1.13 5.54
CA CYS A 14 6.91 -1.40 4.20
C CYS A 14 5.50 -0.82 3.97
N GLN A 15 4.79 -0.45 5.04
CA GLN A 15 3.46 0.17 4.97
C GLN A 15 3.46 1.51 4.24
N VAL A 16 4.58 2.25 4.25
CA VAL A 16 4.70 3.53 3.53
C VAL A 16 5.25 3.37 2.11
N GLU A 17 5.75 2.19 1.73
CA GLU A 17 6.17 1.90 0.36
C GLU A 17 5.10 1.08 -0.37
N ILE A 18 5.20 -0.25 -0.29
CA ILE A 18 4.27 -1.17 -0.96
C ILE A 18 2.85 -0.94 -0.44
N GLY A 19 2.68 -0.69 0.87
CA GLY A 19 1.39 -0.35 1.48
C GLY A 19 0.73 0.88 0.85
N ALA A 20 1.49 1.97 0.72
CA ALA A 20 1.02 3.18 0.06
C ALA A 20 0.75 2.96 -1.43
N ALA A 21 1.59 2.17 -2.12
CA ALA A 21 1.37 1.82 -3.51
C ALA A 21 0.06 1.05 -3.73
N GLY A 22 -0.25 0.08 -2.86
CA GLY A 22 -1.52 -0.64 -2.87
C GLY A 22 -2.72 0.28 -2.64
N ALA A 23 -2.63 1.19 -1.68
CA ALA A 23 -3.69 2.15 -1.37
C ALA A 23 -3.94 3.13 -2.53
N MET A 24 -2.87 3.65 -3.13
CA MET A 24 -2.96 4.45 -4.37
C MET A 24 -3.55 3.64 -5.52
N GLY A 25 -3.19 2.36 -5.63
CA GLY A 25 -3.76 1.44 -6.61
C GLY A 25 -5.27 1.26 -6.43
N ALA A 26 -5.75 1.06 -5.21
CA ALA A 26 -7.18 0.92 -4.92
C ALA A 26 -7.97 2.19 -5.29
N ALA A 27 -7.47 3.36 -4.89
CA ALA A 27 -8.07 4.64 -5.28
C ALA A 27 -8.13 4.79 -6.81
N ALA A 28 -7.04 4.46 -7.52
CA ALA A 28 -7.00 4.52 -8.97
C ALA A 28 -7.98 3.56 -9.65
N VAL A 29 -8.19 2.36 -9.10
CA VAL A 29 -9.19 1.42 -9.60
C VAL A 29 -10.61 1.98 -9.41
N VAL A 30 -10.91 2.55 -8.24
CA VAL A 30 -12.21 3.20 -7.99
C VAL A 30 -12.44 4.36 -8.96
N GLU A 31 -11.44 5.23 -9.14
CA GLU A 31 -11.53 6.34 -10.10
C GLU A 31 -11.73 5.84 -11.53
N ALA A 32 -10.99 4.82 -11.97
CA ALA A 32 -11.13 4.21 -13.28
C ALA A 32 -12.50 3.56 -13.51
N ALA A 33 -13.14 3.07 -12.44
CA ALA A 33 -14.51 2.55 -12.45
C ALA A 33 -15.60 3.63 -12.38
N GLY A 34 -15.23 4.92 -12.31
CA GLY A 34 -16.18 6.04 -12.23
C GLY A 34 -16.71 6.32 -10.81
N GLY A 35 -16.02 5.82 -9.78
CA GLY A 35 -16.36 6.07 -8.39
C GLY A 35 -16.07 7.50 -7.93
N THR A 36 -16.64 7.86 -6.78
CA THR A 36 -16.45 9.17 -6.15
C THR A 36 -15.12 9.25 -5.39
N ALA A 37 -14.65 10.47 -5.13
CA ALA A 37 -13.47 10.70 -4.29
C ALA A 37 -13.60 10.09 -2.89
N LEU A 38 -14.82 10.05 -2.32
CA LEU A 38 -15.07 9.41 -1.03
C LEU A 38 -14.82 7.89 -1.11
N GLN A 39 -15.37 7.22 -2.12
CA GLN A 39 -15.16 5.79 -2.35
C GLN A 39 -13.68 5.47 -2.61
N ALA A 40 -12.96 6.33 -3.35
CA ALA A 40 -11.53 6.16 -3.58
C ALA A 40 -10.73 6.26 -2.27
N CYS A 41 -11.08 7.22 -1.40
CA CYS A 41 -10.50 7.35 -0.07
C CYS A 41 -10.81 6.14 0.83
N ASP A 42 -12.04 5.63 0.80
CA ASP A 42 -12.47 4.48 1.61
C ASP A 42 -11.74 3.20 1.18
N ALA A 43 -11.60 2.97 -0.13
CA ALA A 43 -10.84 1.85 -0.68
C ALA A 43 -9.35 1.94 -0.31
N ALA A 44 -8.74 3.12 -0.46
CA ALA A 44 -7.36 3.36 -0.06
C ALA A 44 -7.14 3.17 1.45
N ALA A 45 -8.06 3.66 2.29
CA ALA A 45 -8.02 3.51 3.73
C ALA A 45 -8.08 2.03 4.15
N THR A 46 -8.89 1.23 3.45
CA THR A 46 -9.03 -0.20 3.71
C THR A 46 -7.74 -0.96 3.37
N VAL A 47 -7.10 -0.64 2.24
CA VAL A 47 -5.78 -1.22 1.92
C VAL A 47 -4.75 -0.85 2.99
N PHE A 48 -4.71 0.41 3.43
CA PHE A 48 -3.79 0.82 4.50
C PHE A 48 -4.04 0.06 5.80
N GLN A 49 -5.30 -0.14 6.20
CA GLN A 49 -5.64 -0.91 7.40
C GLN A 49 -5.13 -2.35 7.29
N ASN A 50 -5.23 -2.98 6.12
CA ASN A 50 -4.82 -4.37 5.90
C ASN A 50 -3.30 -4.58 5.94
N ILE A 51 -2.48 -3.54 5.78
CA ILE A 51 -1.01 -3.62 5.72
C ILE A 51 -0.31 -2.78 6.80
N MET A 52 -1.09 -2.18 7.70
CA MET A 52 -0.59 -1.36 8.80
C MET A 52 0.28 -2.18 9.74
N GLY A 53 1.42 -1.62 10.14
CA GLY A 53 2.42 -2.28 10.98
C GLY A 53 3.43 -3.14 10.21
N SER A 54 3.35 -3.21 8.87
CA SER A 54 4.30 -3.99 8.09
C SER A 54 5.71 -3.37 8.12
N VAL A 55 6.66 -4.14 8.68
CA VAL A 55 8.07 -3.75 8.75
C VAL A 55 8.80 -3.99 7.42
N CYS A 56 9.91 -3.27 7.21
CA CYS A 56 10.83 -3.53 6.12
C CYS A 56 11.99 -4.40 6.64
N ASP A 57 11.85 -5.72 6.49
CA ASP A 57 12.84 -6.71 6.92
C ASP A 57 13.11 -7.65 5.74
N LEU A 58 14.25 -7.44 5.08
CA LEU A 58 14.59 -8.06 3.81
C LEU A 58 15.48 -9.29 4.04
N VAL A 59 15.18 -10.38 3.34
CA VAL A 59 16.07 -11.54 3.33
C VAL A 59 17.39 -11.11 2.70
N GLN A 60 18.49 -11.24 3.46
CA GLN A 60 19.84 -10.84 3.05
C GLN A 60 19.98 -9.35 2.66
N GLY A 61 19.04 -8.49 3.04
CA GLY A 61 19.09 -7.06 2.68
C GLY A 61 18.77 -6.77 1.20
N ILE A 62 18.24 -7.74 0.45
CA ILE A 62 17.95 -7.60 -0.98
C ILE A 62 16.44 -7.40 -1.20
N VAL A 63 16.08 -6.56 -2.17
CA VAL A 63 14.68 -6.22 -2.53
C VAL A 63 14.04 -7.34 -3.36
N GLU A 64 14.02 -8.55 -2.82
CA GLU A 64 13.49 -9.74 -3.48
C GLU A 64 12.42 -10.39 -2.60
N ILE A 65 12.84 -10.95 -1.46
CA ILE A 65 11.95 -11.56 -0.47
C ILE A 65 11.91 -10.67 0.78
N PRO A 66 10.72 -10.24 1.25
CA PRO A 66 9.37 -10.54 0.77
C PRO A 66 8.79 -9.55 -0.26
N CYS A 67 9.60 -8.65 -0.82
CA CYS A 67 9.16 -7.52 -1.64
C CYS A 67 8.29 -7.90 -2.85
N HIS A 68 8.66 -8.93 -3.61
CA HIS A 68 7.87 -9.35 -4.78
C HIS A 68 6.50 -9.89 -4.39
N SER A 69 6.45 -10.75 -3.37
CA SER A 69 5.20 -11.31 -2.86
C SER A 69 4.28 -10.23 -2.28
N ARG A 70 4.85 -9.23 -1.59
CA ARG A 70 4.09 -8.08 -1.07
C ARG A 70 3.51 -7.23 -2.20
N ASN A 71 4.26 -6.98 -3.27
CA ASN A 71 3.74 -6.27 -4.45
C ASN A 71 2.58 -7.03 -5.10
N ALA A 72 2.73 -8.34 -5.31
CA ALA A 72 1.66 -9.17 -5.87
C ALA A 72 0.40 -9.17 -4.99
N ALA A 73 0.59 -9.29 -3.67
CA ALA A 73 -0.52 -9.27 -2.71
C ALA A 73 -1.27 -7.94 -2.74
N LEU A 74 -0.57 -6.80 -2.70
CA LEU A 74 -1.25 -5.50 -2.67
C LEU A 74 -1.80 -5.05 -4.01
N ALA A 75 -1.22 -5.48 -5.13
CA ALA A 75 -1.83 -5.31 -6.45
C ALA A 75 -3.20 -6.02 -6.50
N SER A 76 -3.29 -7.23 -5.93
CA SER A 76 -4.56 -7.96 -5.84
C SER A 76 -5.52 -7.29 -4.86
N MET A 77 -5.01 -6.87 -3.70
CA MET A 77 -5.78 -6.17 -2.67
C MET A 77 -6.41 -4.88 -3.19
N ALA A 78 -5.74 -4.17 -4.11
CA ALA A 78 -6.27 -2.93 -4.70
C ALA A 78 -7.63 -3.15 -5.38
N PHE A 79 -7.77 -4.24 -6.15
CA PHE A 79 -9.05 -4.58 -6.78
C PHE A 79 -10.10 -5.04 -5.76
N LEU A 80 -9.69 -5.87 -4.78
CA LEU A 80 -10.59 -6.35 -3.73
C LEU A 80 -11.16 -5.21 -2.89
N CYS A 81 -10.32 -4.23 -2.52
CA CYS A 81 -10.75 -3.08 -1.72
C CYS A 81 -11.49 -2.03 -2.53
N ALA A 82 -11.31 -1.97 -3.86
CA ALA A 82 -12.09 -1.09 -4.72
C ALA A 82 -13.53 -1.58 -4.94
N ASP A 83 -13.79 -2.88 -4.75
CA ASP A 83 -15.11 -3.51 -4.91
C ASP A 83 -15.91 -3.64 -3.59
N MET A 84 -15.34 -3.20 -2.46
CA MET A 84 -16.01 -3.14 -1.16
C MET A 84 -16.76 -1.82 -0.97
#